data_AF-A0A7M7N032-F1
#
_entry.id   AF-A0A7M7N032-F1
#
_cell.length_a   1.000
_cell.length_b   1.000
_cell.length_c   1.000
_cell.angle_alpha   90.00
_cell.angle_beta   90.00
_cell.angle_gamma   90.00
#
_symmetry.space_group_name_H-M   'P 1'
#
loop_
_entity.id
_entity.type
_entity.pdbx_description
1 polymer ?
#
loop_
_entity_poly.entity_id
_entity_poly.type
_entity_poly.pdbx_seq_one_letter_code
_entity_poly.pdbx_strand_id
1 'polypeptide(L)'
;MAYYGIAIYAGPNEGPLCQYMSSADPNSYSTFEDYKTTLTKDCAPGDPGVLEWTVPLDAPDLLYYQCYTHRFLGWKIHVTDSATAVTDSATTVTDSATNVTDSATTVSLSVFSIVLLYLLYLIL
;
A
#
# COMPACT_ATOMS: atom_id res chain seq x y z
N MET A 1 -3.70 -15.43 -4.31
CA MET A 1 -2.64 -14.45 -3.99
C MET A 1 -3.10 -13.10 -4.51
N ALA A 2 -3.34 -12.14 -3.61
CA ALA A 2 -3.68 -10.77 -4.02
C ALA A 2 -2.37 -10.02 -4.23
N TYR A 3 -2.11 -9.57 -5.45
CA TYR A 3 -0.96 -8.72 -5.77
C TYR A 3 -1.42 -7.27 -5.65
N TYR A 4 -0.98 -6.58 -4.59
CA TYR A 4 -1.16 -5.14 -4.47
C TYR A 4 0.01 -4.43 -5.16
N GLY A 5 -0.22 -3.93 -6.37
CA GLY A 5 0.76 -3.13 -7.11
C GLY A 5 0.64 -1.64 -6.75
N ILE A 6 1.77 -0.94 -6.64
CA ILE A 6 1.83 0.52 -6.48
C ILE A 6 2.35 1.10 -7.80
N ALA A 7 1.60 2.03 -8.40
CA ALA A 7 2.04 2.77 -9.58
C ALA A 7 2.62 4.13 -9.17
N ILE A 8 3.89 4.38 -9.51
CA ILE A 8 4.57 5.65 -9.25
C ILE A 8 4.78 6.35 -10.59
N TYR A 9 4.14 7.51 -10.77
CA TYR A 9 4.27 8.29 -12.01
C TYR A 9 5.42 9.28 -11.89
N ALA A 10 6.43 9.14 -12.75
CA ALA A 10 7.44 10.17 -13.00
C ALA A 10 7.07 10.93 -14.28
N GLY A 11 7.19 12.27 -14.27
CA GLY A 11 6.81 13.13 -15.40
C GLY A 11 7.59 12.84 -16.71
N PRO A 12 7.30 13.57 -17.80
CA PRO A 12 7.58 13.19 -19.19
C PRO A 12 9.07 13.14 -19.61
N ASN A 13 10.00 13.36 -18.68
CA ASN A 13 11.44 13.25 -18.94
C ASN A 13 11.91 11.86 -18.52
N GLU A 14 11.78 10.92 -19.45
CA GLU A 14 11.96 9.49 -19.21
C GLU A 14 13.43 9.13 -19.40
N GLY A 15 14.08 8.77 -18.30
CA GLY A 15 15.37 8.08 -18.31
C GLY A 15 15.16 6.60 -18.02
N PRO A 16 16.15 5.75 -18.27
CA PRO A 16 16.04 4.35 -17.95
C PRO A 16 15.81 4.11 -16.45
N LEU A 17 15.15 2.99 -16.14
CA LEU A 17 15.01 2.53 -14.77
C LEU A 17 16.39 2.19 -14.20
N CYS A 18 16.75 2.84 -13.08
CA CYS A 18 17.98 2.57 -12.35
C CYS A 18 17.68 2.04 -10.95
N GLN A 19 18.44 1.05 -10.53
CA GLN A 19 18.35 0.39 -9.23
C GLN A 19 19.69 0.49 -8.52
N TYR A 20 19.66 0.74 -7.20
CA TYR A 20 20.84 0.64 -6.37
C TYR A 20 20.90 -0.78 -5.79
N MET A 21 21.96 -1.51 -6.11
CA MET A 21 22.18 -2.88 -5.67
C MET A 21 23.45 -2.95 -4.82
N SER A 22 23.44 -3.76 -3.77
CA SER A 22 24.63 -4.08 -3.00
C SER A 22 24.58 -5.55 -2.60
N SER A 23 25.75 -6.19 -2.63
CA SER A 23 25.93 -7.53 -2.07
C SER A 23 26.33 -7.48 -0.59
N ALA A 24 26.52 -6.28 -0.02
CA ALA A 24 26.89 -6.10 1.38
C ALA A 24 25.64 -6.06 2.27
N ASP A 25 25.76 -6.68 3.46
CA ASP A 25 24.71 -6.64 4.48
C ASP A 25 24.58 -5.21 5.04
N PRO A 26 23.41 -4.55 4.92
CA PRO A 26 23.20 -3.21 5.49
C PRO A 26 23.49 -3.12 6.98
N ASN A 27 23.27 -4.20 7.75
CA ASN A 27 23.49 -4.24 9.20
C ASN A 27 24.97 -4.28 9.59
N SER A 28 25.87 -4.47 8.63
CA SER A 28 27.31 -4.41 8.87
C SER A 28 27.86 -2.97 8.97
N TYR A 29 27.03 -1.97 8.71
CA TYR A 29 27.39 -0.54 8.73
C TYR A 29 26.69 0.17 9.90
N SER A 30 27.41 1.08 10.56
CA SER A 30 26.88 1.86 11.69
C SER A 30 25.97 3.01 11.25
N THR A 31 26.10 3.47 10.00
CA THR A 31 25.28 4.55 9.43
C THR A 31 24.81 4.22 8.02
N PHE A 32 23.68 4.80 7.63
CA PHE A 32 23.17 4.68 6.26
C PHE A 32 24.12 5.30 5.23
N GLU A 33 24.82 6.39 5.55
CA GLU A 33 25.76 7.01 4.63
C GLU A 33 26.93 6.08 4.28
N ASP A 34 27.44 5.33 5.27
CA ASP A 34 28.51 4.34 5.02
C ASP A 34 28.00 3.21 4.12
N TYR A 35 26.83 2.64 4.42
CA TYR A 35 26.22 1.61 3.57
C TYR A 35 25.96 2.11 2.16
N LYS A 36 25.49 3.36 2.00
CA LYS A 36 25.18 3.97 0.71
C LYS A 36 26.39 4.05 -0.21
N THR A 37 27.60 4.19 0.34
CA THR A 37 28.84 4.15 -0.48
C THR A 37 29.09 2.80 -1.15
N THR A 38 28.48 1.73 -0.63
CA THR A 38 28.60 0.36 -1.17
C THR A 38 27.63 0.07 -2.30
N LEU A 39 26.60 0.92 -2.46
CA LEU A 39 25.55 0.72 -3.43
C LEU A 39 26.10 0.98 -4.84
N THR A 40 25.97 0.00 -5.72
CA THR A 40 26.24 0.13 -7.14
C THR A 40 24.94 0.50 -7.86
N LYS A 41 24.99 1.56 -8.67
CA LYS A 41 23.86 1.97 -9.49
C LYS A 41 23.88 1.16 -10.78
N ASP A 42 22.89 0.30 -10.97
CA ASP A 42 22.65 -0.41 -12.22
C ASP A 42 21.48 0.25 -12.96
N CYS A 43 21.64 0.54 -14.24
CA CYS A 43 20.62 1.20 -15.06
C CYS A 43 20.35 0.34 -16.29
N ALA A 44 19.08 0.01 -16.51
CA ALA A 44 18.67 -0.61 -17.75
C ALA A 44 19.00 0.32 -18.95
N PRO A 45 19.36 -0.19 -20.12
CA PRO A 45 19.44 0.66 -21.31
C PRO A 45 18.05 0.95 -21.89
N GLY A 46 17.80 2.18 -22.36
CA GLY A 46 16.65 2.51 -23.21
C GLY A 46 15.52 3.31 -22.55
N ASP A 47 14.30 2.99 -22.97
CA ASP A 47 13.01 3.60 -22.60
C ASP A 47 12.66 3.45 -21.11
N PRO A 48 11.68 4.20 -20.58
CA PRO A 48 11.26 4.05 -19.18
C PRO A 48 10.83 2.60 -18.89
N GLY A 49 11.41 2.02 -17.86
CA GLY A 49 11.09 0.67 -17.41
C GLY A 49 10.00 0.65 -16.35
N VAL A 50 9.27 -0.47 -16.28
CA VAL A 50 8.42 -0.81 -15.13
C VAL A 50 9.27 -1.55 -14.11
N LEU A 51 9.29 -1.09 -12.86
CA LEU A 51 9.90 -1.80 -11.74
C LEU A 51 8.88 -2.74 -11.12
N GLU A 52 9.02 -4.04 -11.37
CA GLU A 52 8.29 -5.07 -10.64
C GLU A 52 9.13 -5.54 -9.45
N TRP A 53 8.64 -5.30 -8.25
CA TRP A 53 9.25 -5.77 -7.02
C TRP A 53 8.25 -6.62 -6.24
N THR A 54 8.64 -7.86 -5.94
CA THR A 54 7.88 -8.74 -5.04
C THR A 54 8.44 -8.57 -3.64
N VAL A 55 7.58 -8.18 -2.70
CA VAL A 55 7.95 -7.99 -1.29
C VAL A 55 8.35 -9.35 -0.68
N PRO A 56 9.61 -9.54 -0.26
CA PRO A 56 10.00 -10.75 0.45
C PRO A 56 9.54 -10.73 1.92
N LEU A 57 9.54 -11.89 2.60
CA LEU A 57 9.10 -12.01 4.00
C LEU A 57 10.00 -11.26 4.99
N ASP A 58 11.27 -11.07 4.64
CA ASP A 58 12.28 -10.32 5.39
C ASP A 58 12.42 -8.88 4.89
N ALA A 59 11.44 -8.39 4.13
CA ALA A 59 11.43 -7.00 3.69
C ALA A 59 11.40 -6.05 4.90
N PRO A 60 12.11 -4.91 4.83
CA PRO A 60 11.98 -3.88 5.84
C PRO A 60 10.60 -3.23 5.78
N ASP A 61 10.09 -2.77 6.92
CA ASP A 61 8.83 -2.02 7.03
C ASP A 61 8.82 -0.71 6.22
N LEU A 62 10.01 -0.20 5.86
CA LEU A 62 10.17 1.09 5.18
C LEU A 62 11.15 0.99 4.01
N LEU A 63 10.60 1.14 2.80
CA LEU A 63 11.38 1.24 1.57
C LEU A 63 11.40 2.68 1.07
N TYR A 64 12.56 3.15 0.63
CA TYR A 64 12.73 4.48 0.03
C TYR A 64 12.91 4.36 -1.47
N TYR A 65 12.23 5.20 -2.24
CA TYR A 65 12.46 5.36 -3.67
C TYR A 65 12.81 6.81 -3.98
N GLN A 66 13.68 7.02 -4.98
CA GLN A 66 14.09 8.34 -5.43
C GLN A 66 14.31 8.33 -6.93
N CYS A 67 13.66 9.27 -7.62
CA CYS A 67 13.95 9.55 -9.02
C CYS A 67 15.34 10.19 -9.13
N TYR A 68 16.15 9.69 -10.08
CA TYR A 68 17.47 10.25 -10.35
C TYR A 68 17.40 11.58 -11.12
N THR A 69 16.37 11.77 -11.95
CA THR A 69 16.26 12.94 -12.85
C THR A 69 15.45 14.08 -12.24
N HIS A 70 14.40 13.77 -11.48
CA HIS A 70 13.51 14.75 -10.88
C HIS A 70 13.84 14.93 -9.40
N ARG A 71 14.33 16.14 -9.06
CA ARG A 71 14.47 16.56 -7.66
C ARG A 71 13.10 16.48 -6.97
N PHE A 72 13.09 16.01 -5.71
CA PHE A 72 11.89 15.85 -4.88
C PHE A 72 10.87 14.80 -5.35
N LEU A 73 11.18 14.01 -6.38
CA LEU A 73 10.36 12.85 -6.77
C LEU A 73 10.90 11.58 -6.10
N GLY A 74 10.89 11.61 -4.77
CA GLY A 74 11.23 10.48 -3.93
C GLY A 74 10.32 10.44 -2.72
N TRP A 75 10.02 9.24 -2.22
CA TRP A 75 9.17 9.07 -1.06
C TRP A 75 9.45 7.73 -0.37
N LYS A 76 8.57 7.42 0.58
CA LYS A 76 8.60 6.25 1.44
C LYS A 76 7.43 5.33 1.11
N ILE A 77 7.70 4.05 0.96
CA ILE A 77 6.73 2.98 0.86
C ILE A 77 6.76 2.24 2.20
N HIS A 78 5.63 2.20 2.91
CA HIS A 78 5.50 1.37 4.09
C HIS A 78 5.09 -0.03 3.65
N VAL A 79 5.90 -1.01 4.00
CA VAL A 79 5.56 -2.42 3.86
C VAL A 79 4.80 -2.82 5.13
N THR A 80 3.65 -3.45 4.96
CA THR A 80 2.84 -3.92 6.07
C THR A 80 2.47 -5.37 5.84
N ASP A 81 2.53 -6.18 6.89
CA ASP A 81 1.99 -7.53 6.85
C ASP A 81 0.50 -7.50 6.50
N SER A 82 0.09 -8.35 5.56
CA SER A 82 -1.33 -8.58 5.34
C SER A 82 -1.91 -9.17 6.63
N ALA A 83 -2.84 -8.48 7.26
CA ALA A 83 -3.58 -9.04 8.39
C ALA A 83 -4.23 -10.34 7.94
N THR A 84 -3.65 -11.48 8.32
CA THR A 84 -4.38 -12.74 8.34
C THR A 84 -5.51 -12.48 9.32
N ALA A 85 -6.74 -12.40 8.82
CA ALA A 85 -7.91 -12.39 9.68
C ALA A 85 -7.78 -13.63 10.57
N VAL A 86 -7.34 -13.43 11.82
CA VAL A 86 -7.46 -14.44 12.86
C VAL A 86 -8.95 -14.60 13.01
N THR A 87 -9.50 -15.54 12.25
CA THR A 87 -10.83 -16.04 12.51
C THR A 87 -10.62 -16.86 13.76
N ASP A 88 -10.63 -16.19 14.91
CA ASP A 88 -10.75 -16.86 16.18
C ASP A 88 -12.03 -17.69 16.04
N SER A 89 -11.83 -18.98 15.80
CA SER A 89 -12.92 -19.91 15.62
C SER A 89 -13.50 -20.01 17.01
N ALA A 90 -14.52 -19.18 17.25
CA ALA A 90 -15.23 -19.06 18.51
C ALA A 90 -15.49 -20.47 19.00
N THR A 91 -14.69 -20.88 19.99
CA THR A 91 -14.88 -22.13 20.68
C THR A 91 -16.24 -22.01 21.34
N THR A 92 -17.18 -22.82 20.88
CA THR A 92 -18.56 -22.87 21.36
C THR A 92 -18.57 -23.06 22.87
N VAL A 93 -18.93 -21.99 23.60
CA VAL A 93 -19.33 -22.07 25.00
C VAL A 93 -20.84 -21.81 25.06
N THR A 94 -21.61 -22.90 25.06
CA THR A 94 -22.96 -23.00 25.66
C THR A 94 -22.88 -22.68 27.16
N ASP A 95 -23.79 -22.01 27.86
CA ASP A 95 -25.15 -21.52 27.59
C ASP A 95 -25.51 -20.56 28.77
N SER A 96 -26.29 -19.51 28.52
CA SER A 96 -27.21 -18.88 29.49
C SER A 96 -27.93 -17.71 28.80
N ALA A 97 -29.19 -17.95 28.43
CA ALA A 97 -30.07 -17.01 27.76
C ALA A 97 -30.15 -15.63 28.44
N THR A 98 -29.61 -14.62 27.77
CA THR A 98 -30.01 -13.22 27.93
C THR A 98 -30.77 -12.83 26.66
N ASN A 99 -32.06 -12.52 26.80
CA ASN A 99 -32.85 -11.95 25.71
C ASN A 99 -32.28 -10.58 25.33
N VAL A 100 -31.37 -10.54 24.36
CA VAL A 100 -30.96 -9.29 23.70
C VAL A 100 -31.91 -9.06 22.55
N THR A 101 -32.80 -8.07 22.71
CA THR A 101 -33.73 -7.66 21.66
C THR A 101 -33.08 -6.58 20.82
N ASP A 102 -32.20 -6.95 19.89
CA ASP A 102 -31.68 -6.00 18.89
C ASP A 102 -32.64 -5.94 17.70
N SER A 103 -33.60 -5.01 17.77
CA SER A 103 -34.31 -4.54 16.57
C SER A 103 -33.38 -3.64 15.78
N ALA A 104 -32.49 -4.23 14.99
CA ALA A 104 -31.76 -3.51 13.95
C ALA A 104 -32.68 -3.38 12.72
N THR A 105 -33.51 -2.35 12.69
CA THR A 105 -34.17 -1.91 11.45
C THR A 105 -33.11 -1.24 10.58
N THR A 106 -32.46 -1.99 9.70
CA THR A 106 -31.60 -1.41 8.67
C THR A 106 -32.46 -0.72 7.62
N VAL A 107 -32.59 0.61 7.73
CA VAL A 107 -33.23 1.42 6.68
C VAL A 107 -32.18 1.70 5.62
N SER A 108 -32.19 0.91 4.54
CA SER A 108 -31.39 1.18 3.35
C SER A 108 -32.04 2.29 2.52
N LEU A 109 -31.61 3.53 2.72
CA LEU A 109 -32.00 4.62 1.83
C LEU A 109 -31.11 4.57 0.59
N SER A 110 -31.72 4.19 -0.54
CA SER A 110 -31.04 4.23 -1.83
C SER A 110 -30.75 5.67 -2.25
N VAL A 111 -29.65 5.89 -2.98
CA VAL A 111 -29.32 7.20 -3.58
C VAL A 111 -30.45 7.74 -4.46
N PHE A 112 -31.24 6.86 -5.09
CA PHE A 112 -32.44 7.23 -5.84
C PHE A 112 -33.49 7.93 -4.97
N SER A 113 -33.69 7.44 -3.74
CA SER A 113 -34.65 8.01 -2.79
C SER A 113 -34.25 9.43 -2.35
N ILE A 114 -32.95 9.68 -2.19
CA ILE A 114 -32.42 11.00 -1.80
C ILE A 114 -32.55 12.00 -2.95
N VAL A 115 -32.22 11.57 -4.18
CA VAL A 115 -32.35 12.41 -5.39
C VAL A 115 -33.80 12.80 -5.65
N LEU A 116 -34.74 11.87 -5.45
CA LEU A 116 -36.17 12.16 -5.64
C LEU A 116 -36.69 13.19 -4.62
N LEU A 117 -36.28 13.11 -3.36
CA LEU A 117 -36.64 14.08 -2.32
C LEU A 117 -36.08 15.47 -2.61
N TYR A 118 -34.84 15.55 -3.09
CA TYR A 118 -34.21 16.82 -3.47
C TYR A 118 -34.90 17.46 -4.68
N LEU A 119 -35.25 16.66 -5.70
CA LEU A 119 -35.99 17.13 -6.86
C LEU A 119 -37.38 17.64 -6.48
N LEU A 120 -38.11 16.93 -5.61
CA LEU A 120 -39.43 17.38 -5.13
C LEU A 120 -39.34 18.70 -4.35
N TYR A 121 -38.29 18.90 -3.54
CA TYR A 121 -38.06 20.16 -2.82
C TYR A 121 -37.83 21.35 -3.75
N LEU A 122 -37.22 21.16 -4.92
CA LEU A 122 -36.97 22.21 -5.90
C LEU A 122 -38.20 22.60 -6.74
N ILE A 123 -39.25 21.78 -6.72
CA ILE A 123 -40.48 21.99 -7.51
C ILE A 123 -41.61 22.59 -6.65
N LEU A 124 -41.45 22.61 -5.32
CA LEU A 124 -42.32 23.28 -4.34
C LEU A 124 -41.83 24.71 -4.07
#